data_AF-A0A7J9ESK1-F1
#
_entry.id   AF-A0A7J9ESK1-F1
#
_cell.length_a   1.000
_cell.length_b   1.000
_cell.length_c   1.000
_cell.angle_alpha   90.00
_cell.angle_beta   90.00
_cell.angle_gamma   90.00
#
_symmetry.space_group_name_H-M   'P 1'
#
loop_
_entity.id
_entity.type
_entity.pdbx_description
1 polymer ?
#
loop_
_entity_poly.entity_id
_entity_poly.type
_entity_poly.pdbx_seq_one_letter_code
_entity_poly.pdbx_strand_id
1 'polypeptide(L)'
;MCGGDLGVSAFPEGESIFTWIGTIEGGKGTLYEGLSYKLSLHFTSEYPFKPPQVKFETMCFHPNVDQFGNICLDILQDKWSSAYDCRTILLSIQSLLGEPNPESPLNTYAAALWNNKE
;
A
#
# COMPACT_ATOMS: atom_id res chain seq x y z
N MET A 1 -19.74 14.89 -14.03
CA MET A 1 -19.23 13.71 -13.31
C MET A 1 -17.76 13.57 -13.66
N CYS A 2 -16.91 14.29 -12.94
CA CYS A 2 -15.47 14.36 -13.20
C CYS A 2 -14.78 13.55 -12.11
N GLY A 3 -13.94 12.60 -12.51
CA GLY A 3 -13.14 11.77 -11.59
C GLY A 3 -12.29 12.66 -10.70
N GLY A 4 -12.68 12.76 -9.44
CA GLY A 4 -11.85 13.37 -8.41
C GLY A 4 -10.64 12.48 -8.15
N ASP A 5 -9.50 13.11 -7.91
CA ASP A 5 -8.22 12.47 -7.61
C ASP A 5 -8.42 11.23 -6.73
N LEU A 6 -7.86 10.10 -7.15
CA LEU A 6 -7.96 8.83 -6.42
C LEU A 6 -7.16 8.85 -5.11
N GLY A 7 -6.66 10.01 -4.68
CA GLY A 7 -5.83 10.16 -3.50
C GLY A 7 -4.49 9.44 -3.61
N VAL A 8 -4.07 9.04 -4.81
CA VAL A 8 -2.80 8.31 -5.02
C VAL A 8 -1.89 9.05 -6.00
N SER A 9 -0.61 9.12 -5.69
CA SER A 9 0.42 9.68 -6.58
C SER A 9 1.74 8.94 -6.41
N ALA A 10 2.61 8.95 -7.42
CA ALA A 10 3.99 8.49 -7.26
C ALA A 10 4.94 9.17 -8.25
N PHE A 11 6.15 9.44 -7.79
CA PHE A 11 7.20 10.11 -8.57
C PHE A 11 8.59 9.55 -8.20
N PRO A 12 9.55 9.53 -9.15
CA PRO A 12 10.95 9.18 -8.84
C PRO A 12 11.53 10.05 -7.72
N GLU A 13 12.34 9.44 -6.86
CA GLU A 13 13.06 10.13 -5.78
C GLU A 13 14.44 10.58 -6.29
N GLY A 14 14.61 11.90 -6.41
CA GLY A 14 15.85 12.50 -6.90
C GLY A 14 16.12 12.13 -8.36
N GLU A 15 17.34 11.67 -8.65
CA GLU A 15 17.77 11.31 -10.01
C GLU A 15 17.61 9.81 -10.32
N SER A 16 17.30 8.99 -9.31
CA SER A 16 17.15 7.54 -9.49
C SER A 16 15.76 7.19 -9.99
N ILE A 17 15.67 6.63 -11.20
CA ILE A 17 14.41 6.08 -11.74
C ILE A 17 13.97 4.78 -11.06
N PHE A 18 14.81 4.19 -10.21
CA PHE A 18 14.54 2.92 -9.52
C PHE A 18 13.92 3.10 -8.14
N THR A 19 13.97 4.30 -7.57
CA THR A 19 13.37 4.60 -6.26
C THR A 19 12.31 5.66 -6.46
N TRP A 20 11.09 5.37 -6.06
CA TRP A 20 9.97 6.30 -6.19
C TRP A 20 9.35 6.53 -4.81
N ILE A 21 8.83 7.74 -4.62
CA ILE A 21 7.97 8.06 -3.49
C ILE A 21 6.53 7.97 -3.99
N GLY A 22 5.73 7.16 -3.30
CA GLY A 22 4.28 7.11 -3.45
C GLY A 22 3.57 7.86 -2.32
N THR A 23 2.39 8.39 -2.60
CA THR A 23 1.46 8.88 -1.58
C THR A 23 0.10 8.22 -1.76
N ILE A 24 -0.56 7.88 -0.65
CA ILE A 24 -1.93 7.37 -0.62
C ILE A 24 -2.71 8.14 0.45
N GLU A 25 -3.89 8.62 0.10
CA GLU A 25 -4.89 9.13 1.03
C GLU A 25 -5.84 8.01 1.44
N GLY A 26 -6.20 7.96 2.73
CA GLY A 26 -7.18 6.99 3.20
C GLY A 26 -8.57 7.26 2.63
N GLY A 27 -9.25 6.17 2.23
CA GLY A 27 -10.55 6.24 1.57
C GLY A 27 -11.65 6.82 2.48
N LYS A 28 -12.64 7.47 1.87
CA LYS A 28 -13.82 7.98 2.57
C LYS A 28 -14.60 6.84 3.22
N GLY A 29 -15.12 7.05 4.43
CA GLY A 29 -15.84 6.06 5.21
C GLY A 29 -14.95 5.00 5.87
N THR A 30 -13.63 5.11 5.73
CA THR A 30 -12.68 4.19 6.40
C THR A 30 -12.13 4.82 7.68
N LEU A 31 -11.53 4.01 8.56
CA LEU A 31 -10.81 4.52 9.73
C LEU A 31 -9.61 5.42 9.37
N TYR A 32 -9.21 5.39 8.09
CA TYR A 32 -8.06 6.09 7.55
C TYR A 32 -8.46 7.38 6.81
N GLU A 33 -9.76 7.70 6.73
CA GLU A 33 -10.24 8.92 6.06
C GLU A 33 -9.54 10.17 6.60
N GLY A 34 -9.05 11.02 5.68
CA GLY A 34 -8.35 12.25 6.01
C GLY A 34 -6.87 12.06 6.40
N LEU A 35 -6.38 10.83 6.47
CA LEU A 35 -4.95 10.54 6.66
C LEU A 35 -4.24 10.42 5.31
N SER A 36 -2.96 10.82 5.29
CA SER A 36 -2.08 10.71 4.14
C SER A 36 -0.83 9.92 4.51
N TYR A 37 -0.47 8.95 3.68
CA TYR A 37 0.63 8.04 3.89
C TYR A 37 1.68 8.19 2.78
N LYS A 38 2.94 8.30 3.19
CA LYS A 38 4.09 8.18 2.29
C LYS A 38 4.52 6.72 2.18
N LEU A 39 4.84 6.28 0.97
CA LEU A 39 5.39 4.97 0.65
C LEU A 39 6.68 5.11 -0.13
N SER A 40 7.59 4.15 0.05
CA SER A 40 8.74 3.94 -0.84
C SER A 40 8.43 2.79 -1.79
N LEU A 41 8.77 2.97 -3.07
CA LEU A 41 8.71 1.93 -4.10
C LEU A 41 10.11 1.77 -4.69
N HIS A 42 10.68 0.58 -4.58
CA HIS A 42 11.99 0.26 -5.12
C HIS A 42 11.88 -0.80 -6.22
N PHE A 43 12.19 -0.39 -7.45
CA PHE A 43 12.20 -1.23 -8.63
C PHE A 43 13.57 -1.88 -8.77
N THR A 44 13.62 -3.20 -8.72
CA THR A 44 14.86 -3.96 -8.93
C THR A 44 15.09 -4.18 -10.43
N SER A 45 16.26 -4.70 -10.79
CA SER A 45 16.56 -5.12 -12.18
C SER A 45 15.67 -6.25 -12.71
N GLU A 46 14.87 -6.88 -11.85
CA GLU A 46 13.95 -7.96 -12.21
C GLU A 46 12.54 -7.44 -12.55
N TYR A 47 12.26 -6.15 -12.37
CA TYR A 47 11.00 -5.54 -12.80
C TYR A 47 10.91 -5.53 -14.34
N PRO A 48 9.75 -5.86 -14.96
CA PRO A 48 8.44 -6.11 -14.35
C PRO A 48 8.13 -7.60 -14.07
N PHE A 49 9.11 -8.51 -14.18
CA PHE A 49 8.87 -9.94 -13.92
C PHE A 49 8.72 -10.25 -12.43
N LYS A 50 9.34 -9.43 -11.56
CA LYS A 50 9.07 -9.39 -10.12
C LYS A 50 8.46 -8.03 -9.72
N PRO A 51 7.64 -8.00 -8.66
CA PRO A 51 7.07 -6.75 -8.15
C PRO A 51 8.17 -5.82 -7.61
N PRO A 52 7.95 -4.50 -7.61
CA PRO A 52 8.79 -3.60 -6.82
C PRO A 52 8.63 -3.90 -5.32
N GLN A 53 9.65 -3.57 -4.55
CA GLN A 53 9.54 -3.59 -3.09
C GLN A 53 8.80 -2.33 -2.64
N VAL A 54 7.72 -2.49 -1.88
CA VAL A 54 6.88 -1.37 -1.43
C VAL A 54 6.76 -1.37 0.09
N LYS A 55 6.97 -0.22 0.71
CA LYS A 55 6.85 -0.05 2.16
C LYS A 55 6.19 1.26 2.53
N PHE A 56 5.50 1.28 3.67
CA PHE A 56 5.07 2.52 4.32
C PHE A 56 6.26 3.19 4.99
N GLU A 57 6.49 4.46 4.65
CA GLU A 57 7.43 5.34 5.35
C GLU A 57 6.74 6.07 6.52
N THR A 58 5.46 6.42 6.33
CA THR A 58 4.60 6.92 7.40
C THR A 58 4.11 5.74 8.24
N MET A 59 4.24 5.83 9.56
CA MET A 59 3.74 4.79 10.47
C MET A 59 2.25 4.49 10.19
N CYS A 60 1.95 3.24 9.89
CA CYS A 60 0.61 2.78 9.57
C CYS A 60 0.19 1.68 10.55
N PHE A 61 -0.81 1.98 11.37
CA PHE A 61 -1.42 0.98 12.25
C PHE A 61 -2.51 0.24 11.49
N HIS A 62 -2.17 -0.95 10.98
CA HIS A 62 -3.04 -1.72 10.10
C HIS A 62 -2.79 -3.24 10.24
N PRO A 63 -3.81 -4.11 10.14
CA PRO A 63 -3.64 -5.56 10.29
C PRO A 63 -2.58 -6.18 9.36
N ASN A 64 -2.48 -5.72 8.11
CA ASN A 64 -1.54 -6.24 7.10
C ASN A 64 -0.26 -5.41 6.94
N VAL A 65 0.06 -4.52 7.89
CA VAL A 65 1.30 -3.73 7.88
C VAL A 65 2.07 -3.96 9.18
N ASP A 66 3.37 -4.27 9.09
CA ASP A 66 4.20 -4.45 10.28
C ASP A 66 4.78 -3.12 10.81
N GLN A 67 5.49 -3.19 11.94
CA GLN A 67 6.12 -2.02 12.58
C GLN A 67 7.22 -1.34 11.74
N PHE A 68 7.72 -2.02 10.70
CA PHE A 68 8.74 -1.51 9.78
C PHE A 68 8.14 -1.04 8.45
N GLY A 69 6.80 -1.00 8.36
CA GLY A 69 6.09 -0.56 7.16
C GLY A 69 6.01 -1.61 6.05
N ASN A 70 6.43 -2.86 6.28
CA ASN A 70 6.28 -3.92 5.28
C ASN A 70 4.80 -4.28 5.14
N ILE A 71 4.38 -4.61 3.90
CA ILE A 71 2.98 -4.83 3.55
C ILE A 71 2.78 -6.31 3.17
N CYS A 72 1.77 -6.95 3.75
CA CYS A 72 1.29 -8.25 3.27
C CYS A 72 0.14 -8.01 2.28
N LEU A 73 0.46 -8.09 0.98
CA LEU A 73 -0.47 -7.98 -0.13
C LEU A 73 -0.05 -8.96 -1.23
N ASP A 74 -0.97 -9.81 -1.68
CA ASP A 74 -0.71 -10.92 -2.60
C ASP A 74 -0.19 -10.48 -3.98
N ILE A 75 -0.67 -9.34 -4.49
CA ILE A 75 -0.16 -8.80 -5.77
C ILE A 75 1.30 -8.35 -5.67
N LEU A 76 1.84 -8.11 -4.47
CA LEU A 76 3.27 -7.82 -4.25
C LEU A 76 4.08 -9.11 -4.01
N GLN A 77 3.46 -10.28 -4.17
CA GLN A 77 4.03 -11.60 -3.88
C GLN A 77 3.70 -12.58 -5.01
N ASP A 78 2.93 -13.63 -4.71
CA ASP A 78 2.62 -14.75 -5.58
C ASP A 78 1.58 -14.43 -6.66
N LYS A 79 0.75 -13.40 -6.46
CA LYS A 79 -0.23 -12.94 -7.46
C LYS A 79 0.26 -11.75 -8.28
N TRP A 80 1.56 -11.44 -8.24
CA TRP A 80 2.14 -10.41 -9.10
C TRP A 80 1.94 -10.73 -10.58
N SER A 81 1.62 -9.70 -11.36
CA SER A 81 1.56 -9.74 -12.81
C SER A 81 2.38 -8.59 -13.39
N SER A 82 3.17 -8.86 -14.41
CA SER A 82 3.93 -7.83 -15.13
C SER A 82 3.05 -6.80 -15.86
N ALA A 83 1.73 -7.04 -15.90
CA ALA A 83 0.75 -6.09 -16.38
C ALA A 83 0.39 -5.00 -15.35
N TYR A 84 0.74 -5.18 -14.06
CA TYR A 84 0.47 -4.19 -13.03
C TYR A 84 1.46 -3.03 -13.08
N ASP A 85 0.90 -1.82 -13.00
CA ASP A 85 1.65 -0.57 -12.95
C ASP A 85 1.66 0.02 -11.52
N CYS A 86 2.42 1.10 -11.33
CA CYS A 86 2.50 1.80 -10.04
C CYS A 86 1.12 2.22 -9.53
N ARG A 87 0.23 2.66 -10.43
CA ARG A 87 -1.11 3.10 -10.08
C ARG A 87 -1.94 1.94 -9.52
N THR A 88 -1.89 0.77 -10.16
CA THR A 88 -2.57 -0.45 -9.70
C THR A 88 -2.09 -0.88 -8.32
N ILE A 89 -0.77 -0.82 -8.09
CA ILE A 89 -0.18 -1.11 -6.79
C ILE A 89 -0.74 -0.17 -5.71
N LEU A 90 -0.68 1.15 -5.93
CA LEU A 90 -1.13 2.12 -4.94
C LEU A 90 -2.63 2.02 -4.65
N LEU A 91 -3.46 1.82 -5.68
CA LEU A 91 -4.89 1.61 -5.50
C LEU A 91 -5.20 0.34 -4.72
N SER A 92 -4.43 -0.73 -4.93
CA SER A 92 -4.61 -1.99 -4.19
C SER A 92 -4.22 -1.83 -2.72
N ILE A 93 -3.15 -1.09 -2.42
CA ILE A 93 -2.76 -0.75 -1.05
C ILE A 93 -3.82 0.17 -0.40
N GLN A 94 -4.36 1.14 -1.13
CA GLN A 94 -5.45 2.00 -0.64
C GLN A 94 -6.71 1.19 -0.30
N SER A 95 -7.08 0.23 -1.16
CA SER A 95 -8.20 -0.69 -0.91
C SER A 95 -7.94 -1.54 0.33
N LEU A 96 -6.72 -2.06 0.48
CA LEU A 96 -6.29 -2.85 1.63
C LEU A 96 -6.48 -2.10 2.95
N LEU A 97 -6.21 -0.78 2.99
CA LEU A 97 -6.47 0.05 4.18
C LEU A 97 -7.94 0.01 4.59
N GLY A 98 -8.88 0.08 3.64
CA GLY A 98 -10.32 0.00 3.95
C GLY A 98 -10.79 -1.41 4.30
N GLU A 99 -10.19 -2.41 3.65
CA GLU A 99 -10.60 -3.81 3.70
C GLU A 99 -9.37 -4.70 3.98
N PRO A 100 -8.95 -4.83 5.25
CA PRO A 100 -7.80 -5.65 5.61
C PRO A 100 -8.04 -7.12 5.30
N ASN A 101 -6.98 -7.85 4.94
CA ASN A 101 -7.04 -9.30 4.79
C ASN A 101 -6.85 -10.00 6.16
N PRO A 102 -7.88 -10.65 6.72
CA PRO A 102 -7.78 -11.30 8.03
C PRO A 102 -6.99 -12.62 8.01
N GLU A 103 -6.74 -13.21 6.85
CA GLU A 103 -6.07 -14.52 6.73
C GLU A 103 -4.56 -14.42 6.99
N SER A 104 -3.97 -13.25 6.77
CA SER A 104 -2.51 -13.03 6.87
C SER A 104 -2.15 -11.69 7.56
N PRO A 105 -2.49 -11.50 8.85
CA PRO A 105 -2.16 -10.29 9.57
C PRO A 105 -0.66 -10.25 9.92
N LEU A 106 0.01 -9.15 9.58
CA LEU A 106 1.35 -8.85 10.08
C LEU A 106 1.31 -8.22 11.47
N ASN A 107 0.23 -7.52 11.78
CA ASN A 107 -0.03 -6.91 13.08
C ASN A 107 -1.26 -7.57 13.72
N THR A 108 -1.00 -8.59 14.54
CA THR A 108 -2.05 -9.37 15.21
C THR A 108 -2.87 -8.54 16.20
N TYR A 109 -2.27 -7.50 16.79
CA TYR A 109 -2.98 -6.58 17.68
C TYR A 109 -3.99 -5.71 16.92
N ALA A 110 -3.57 -5.11 15.80
CA ALA A 110 -4.48 -4.37 14.93
C ALA A 110 -5.59 -5.28 14.38
N ALA A 111 -5.27 -6.52 14.01
CA ALA A 111 -6.27 -7.50 13.55
C ALA A 111 -7.30 -7.84 14.63
N ALA A 112 -6.87 -8.04 15.88
CA ALA A 112 -7.77 -8.32 17.00
C ALA A 112 -8.72 -7.14 17.28
N LEU A 113 -8.20 -5.90 17.25
CA LEU A 113 -9.03 -4.70 17.40
C LEU A 113 -10.01 -4.52 16.22
N TRP A 114 -9.59 -4.88 15.00
CA TRP A 114 -10.45 -4.77 13.82
C TRP A 114 -11.68 -5.67 13.89
N ASN A 115 -11.52 -6.89 14.43
CA ASN A 115 -12.62 -7.85 14.61
C ASN A 115 -13.55 -7.48 15.78
N ASN A 116 -13.09 -6.64 16.70
CA ASN A 116 -13.82 -6.22 17.91
C ASN A 116 -14.48 -4.84 17.76
N LYS A 117 -14.80 -4.42 16.53
CA LYS A 117 -15.57 -3.20 16.29
C LYS A 117 -17.03 -3.41 16.75
N GLU A 118 -17.27 -3.18 18.03
CA GLU A 118 -18.60 -2.81 18.56
C GLU A 118 -18.94 -1.35 18.18
#